data_AF-A0A382FXT7-F1
#
_entry.id   AF-A0A382FXT7-F1
#
_cell.length_a   1.000
_cell.length_b   1.000
_cell.length_c   1.000
_cell.angle_alpha   90.00
_cell.angle_beta   90.00
_cell.angle_gamma   90.00
#
_symmetry.space_group_name_H-M   'P 1'
#
loop_
_entity.id
_entity.type
_entity.pdbx_description
1 polymer ?
#
loop_
_entity_poly.entity_id
_entity_poly.type
_entity_poly.pdbx_seq_one_letter_code
_entity_poly.pdbx_strand_id
1 'polypeptide(L)' 'MMGRLFIFIYLFIVLTQVCGQPDSRFRPFDWVLYRGAGPITSITEGYTFAYIGTESGGLKRFNLFGNNFDEPITTAQG' A
#
# COMPACT_ATOMS: atom_id res chain seq x y z
N MET A 1 6.44 41.93 -32.81
CA MET A 1 6.23 40.58 -33.38
C MET A 1 7.12 39.53 -32.73
N MET A 2 8.41 39.82 -32.49
CA MET A 2 9.38 38.86 -31.89
C MET A 2 9.05 38.37 -30.47
N GLY A 3 8.56 39.23 -29.56
CA GLY A 3 8.27 38.81 -28.17
C GLY A 3 7.20 37.71 -28.05
N ARG A 4 6.20 37.74 -28.93
CA ARG A 4 5.17 36.69 -29.00
C ARG A 4 5.76 35.35 -29.45
N LEU A 5 6.70 35.38 -30.40
CA LEU A 5 7.38 34.19 -30.89
C LEU A 5 8.19 33.51 -29.77
N PHE A 6 8.90 34.29 -28.96
CA PHE A 6 9.65 33.76 -27.82
C PHE A 6 8.75 33.10 -26.77
N ILE A 7 7.58 33.68 -26.50
CA ILE A 7 6.58 33.08 -25.59
C ILE A 7 6.08 31.74 -26.14
N PHE A 8 5.82 31.66 -27.46
CA PHE A 8 5.40 30.41 -28.08
C PHE A 8 6.48 29.32 -28.04
N ILE A 9 7.74 29.68 -28.31
CA ILE A 9 8.86 28.74 -28.23
C ILE A 9 9.04 28.24 -26.79
N TYR A 10 8.97 29.15 -25.82
CA TYR A 10 9.06 28.78 -24.41
C TYR A 10 7.93 27.84 -23.98
N LEU A 11 6.69 28.15 -24.35
CA LEU A 11 5.54 27.30 -24.06
C LEU A 11 5.70 25.90 -24.69
N PHE A 12 6.18 25.84 -25.93
CA PHE A 12 6.41 24.58 -26.64
C PHE A 12 7.45 23.71 -25.92
N ILE A 13 8.56 24.30 -25.47
CA ILE A 13 9.61 23.58 -24.73
C ILE A 13 9.05 23.02 -23.41
N VAL A 14 8.30 23.82 -22.64
CA VAL A 14 7.72 23.37 -21.36
C VAL A 14 6.76 22.19 -21.57
N LEU A 15 5.94 22.21 -22.63
CA LEU A 15 5.00 21.13 -22.93
C LEU A 15 5.69 19.81 -23.30
N THR A 16 6.89 19.85 -23.87
CA THR A 16 7.66 18.63 -24.18
C THR A 16 8.24 17.93 -22.94
N GLN A 17 8.25 18.60 -21.78
CA GLN A 17 8.80 18.07 -20.53
C GLN A 17 7.73 17.52 -19.59
N VAL A 18 6.47 17.49 -20.02
CA VAL A 18 5.38 16.91 -19.24
C VAL A 18 5.45 15.39 -19.33
N CYS A 19 6.25 14.76 -18.47
CA CYS A 19 6.12 13.35 -18.19
C CYS A 19 4.86 13.11 -17.34
N GLY A 20 3.94 12.28 -17.84
CA GLY A 20 2.81 11.83 -17.04
C GLY A 20 3.29 11.04 -15.83
N GLN A 21 2.56 11.11 -14.71
CA GLN A 21 2.79 10.19 -13.60
C GLN A 21 2.74 8.74 -14.13
N PRO A 22 3.65 7.86 -13.67
CA PRO A 22 3.61 6.46 -14.05
C PRO A 22 2.21 5.90 -13.74
N ASP A 23 1.70 5.07 -14.65
CA ASP A 23 0.38 4.46 -14.49
C ASP A 23 0.29 3.73 -13.15
N SER A 24 -0.58 4.24 -12.27
CA SER A 24 -0.78 3.78 -10.91
C SER A 24 -1.58 2.47 -10.91
N ARG A 25 -0.96 1.41 -11.41
CA ARG A 25 -1.53 0.05 -11.48
C ARG A 25 -1.44 -0.69 -10.15
N PHE A 26 -1.66 0.00 -9.03
CA PHE A 26 -1.83 -0.67 -7.76
C PHE A 26 -3.17 -1.39 -7.80
N ARG A 27 -3.14 -2.72 -7.77
CA ARG A 27 -4.35 -3.49 -7.56
C ARG A 27 -4.84 -3.18 -6.14
N PRO A 28 -6.15 -3.17 -5.90
CA PRO A 28 -6.66 -3.35 -4.54
C PRO A 28 -5.89 -4.54 -3.95
N PHE A 29 -5.28 -4.36 -2.77
CA PHE A 29 -4.46 -5.34 -2.05
C PHE A 29 -2.99 -5.54 -2.50
N ASP A 30 -2.44 -4.71 -3.39
CA ASP A 30 -0.98 -4.72 -3.71
C ASP A 30 -0.10 -4.09 -2.62
N TRP A 31 -0.69 -3.50 -1.57
CA TRP A 31 0.04 -2.82 -0.50
C TRP A 31 0.04 -3.65 0.78
N VAL A 32 1.24 -4.00 1.26
CA VAL A 32 1.44 -4.52 2.62
C VAL A 32 1.48 -3.33 3.57
N LEU A 33 0.47 -3.20 4.43
CA LEU A 33 0.38 -2.10 5.39
C LEU A 33 1.00 -2.53 6.73
N TYR A 34 2.14 -1.94 7.07
CA TYR A 34 2.75 -2.10 8.40
C TYR A 34 2.12 -1.10 9.36
N ARG A 35 0.88 -1.35 9.79
CA ARG A 35 0.21 -0.60 10.85
C ARG A 35 0.37 -1.32 12.18
N GLY A 36 0.44 -0.56 13.28
CA GLY A 36 0.34 -1.12 14.62
C GLY A 36 -0.95 -1.95 14.75
N ALA A 37 -0.87 -3.09 15.44
CA ALA A 37 -2.02 -4.00 15.59
C ALA A 37 -3.22 -3.34 16.28
N GLY A 38 -2.94 -2.47 17.25
CA GLY A 38 -3.93 -2.09 18.25
C GLY A 38 -4.34 -3.29 19.11
N PRO A 39 -5.43 -3.14 19.88
CA PRO A 39 -6.03 -4.22 20.67
C PRO A 39 -6.40 -5.46 19.84
N ILE A 40 -6.37 -6.62 20.51
CA ILE A 40 -6.88 -7.87 19.96
C ILE A 40 -8.40 -7.85 20.05
N THR A 41 -9.07 -8.10 18.93
CA THR A 41 -10.53 -8.16 18.85
C THR A 41 -11.06 -9.59 18.86
N SER A 42 -10.27 -10.55 18.38
CA SER A 42 -10.65 -11.97 18.32
C SER A 42 -9.43 -12.89 18.19
N ILE A 43 -9.59 -14.12 18.65
CA ILE A 43 -8.60 -15.20 18.47
C ILE A 43 -9.35 -16.46 18.05
N THR A 44 -8.85 -17.15 17.03
CA THR A 44 -9.32 -18.49 16.64
C THR A 44 -8.13 -19.37 16.27
N GLU A 45 -8.20 -20.65 16.60
CA GLU A 45 -7.13 -21.62 16.36
C GLU A 45 -7.50 -22.53 15.18
N GLY A 46 -6.55 -22.74 14.27
CA GLY A 46 -6.61 -23.79 13.25
C GLY A 46 -5.49 -24.80 13.44
N TYR A 47 -5.35 -25.75 12.52
CA TYR A 47 -4.41 -26.87 12.67
C TYR A 47 -2.92 -26.49 12.69
N THR A 48 -2.54 -25.41 12.00
CA THR A 48 -1.14 -24.97 11.87
C THR A 48 -0.92 -23.57 12.41
N PHE A 49 -1.98 -22.77 12.52
CA PHE A 49 -1.89 -21.37 12.87
C PHE A 49 -2.97 -20.99 13.87
N ALA A 50 -2.61 -20.12 14.81
CA ALA A 50 -3.56 -19.27 15.51
C ALA A 50 -3.76 -17.97 14.70
N TYR A 51 -5.02 -17.57 14.54
CA TYR A 51 -5.44 -16.38 13.83
C TYR A 51 -5.91 -15.34 14.84
N ILE A 52 -5.34 -14.14 14.76
CA ILE A 52 -5.57 -13.05 15.71
C ILE A 52 -6.12 -11.86 14.93
N GLY A 53 -7.39 -11.54 15.15
CA GLY A 53 -8.00 -10.32 14.66
C GLY A 53 -7.57 -9.13 15.52
N THR A 54 -7.17 -8.04 14.88
CA THR A 54 -6.68 -6.84 15.56
C THR A 54 -7.50 -5.63 15.11
N GLU A 55 -7.68 -4.65 15.99
CA GLU A 55 -8.52 -3.48 15.72
C GLU A 55 -8.04 -2.69 14.48
N SER A 56 -6.72 -2.53 14.34
CA SER A 56 -6.14 -1.62 13.34
C SER A 56 -5.01 -2.22 12.50
N GLY A 57 -4.59 -3.46 12.77
CA GLY A 57 -3.56 -4.18 12.00
C GLY A 57 -4.07 -5.37 11.19
N GLY A 58 -5.40 -5.55 11.06
CA GLY A 58 -5.99 -6.64 10.30
C GLY A 58 -5.80 -8.00 10.97
N LEU A 59 -5.56 -9.03 10.16
CA LEU A 59 -5.43 -10.42 10.60
C LEU A 59 -3.95 -10.82 10.73
N LYS A 60 -3.55 -11.23 11.93
CA LYS A 60 -2.23 -11.81 12.18
C LYS A 60 -2.33 -13.32 12.27
N ARG A 61 -1.31 -14.02 11.77
CA ARG A 61 -1.17 -15.47 11.92
C ARG A 61 0.07 -15.80 12.72
N PHE A 62 -0.09 -16.68 13.68
CA PHE A 62 0.99 -17.22 14.48
C PHE A 62 1.11 -18.72 14.20
N ASN A 63 2.26 -19.17 13.72
CA ASN A 63 2.53 -20.57 13.45
C ASN A 63 2.75 -21.33 14.75
N LEU A 64 1.93 -22.35 14.98
CA LEU A 64 1.94 -23.13 16.23
C LEU A 64 3.20 -24.00 16.37
N PHE A 65 3.77 -24.45 15.26
CA PHE A 65 4.95 -25.32 15.27
C PHE A 65 6.25 -24.52 15.18
N GLY A 66 6.24 -23.42 14.43
CA GLY A 66 7.38 -22.51 14.26
C GLY A 66 7.54 -21.49 15.39
N ASN A 67 6.51 -21.29 16.22
CA ASN A 67 6.45 -20.28 17.29
C ASN A 67 6.77 -18.86 16.81
N ASN A 68 6.32 -18.51 15.60
CA ASN A 68 6.59 -17.23 14.96
C ASN A 68 5.34 -16.65 14.30
N PHE A 69 5.32 -15.33 14.15
CA PHE A 69 4.33 -14.67 13.31
C PHE A 69 4.74 -14.78 11.84
N ASP A 70 3.78 -15.12 11.00
CA ASP A 70 3.93 -15.02 9.55
C ASP A 70 3.91 -13.55 9.11
N GLU A 71 4.43 -13.31 7.91
CA GLU A 71 4.30 -12.02 7.26
C GLU A 71 2.82 -11.63 7.08
N PRO A 72 2.45 -10.33 7.22
CA PRO A 72 1.06 -9.92 7.23
C PRO A 72 0.32 -10.36 5.96
N ILE A 73 -0.75 -11.13 6.15
CA ILE A 73 -1.55 -11.65 5.05
C ILE A 73 -2.70 -10.74 4.64
N THR A 74 -3.10 -9.78 5.48
CA THR A 74 -4.22 -8.89 5.18
C THR A 74 -3.94 -7.44 5.57
N THR A 75 -4.58 -6.55 4.83
CA THR A 75 -4.64 -5.13 5.11
C THR A 75 -5.71 -4.87 6.18
N ALA A 76 -5.41 -4.05 7.20
CA ALA A 76 -6.46 -3.42 7.97
C ALA A 76 -7.24 -2.48 7.03
N GLN A 77 -8.54 -2.67 6.88
CA GLN A 77 -9.36 -1.67 6.21
C GLN A 77 -9.42 -0.45 7.13
N GLY A 78 -9.03 0.71 6.59
CA GLY A 78 -9.18 2.00 7.26
C GLY A 78 -10.64 2.35 7.45
#